data_AF-A0A525CF74-F1
#
_entry.id   AF-A0A525CF74-F1
#
_cell.length_a   1.000
_cell.length_b   1.000
_cell.length_c   1.000
_cell.angle_alpha   90.00
_cell.angle_beta   90.00
_cell.angle_gamma   90.00
#
_symmetry.space_group_name_H-M   'P 1'
#
loop_
_entity.id
_entity.type
_entity.pdbx_description
1 polymer ?
#
loop_
_entity_poly.entity_id
_entity_poly.type
_entity_poly.pdbx_seq_one_letter_code
_entity_poly.pdbx_strand_id
1 'polypeptide(L)'
;MSDNPYAQPESSIQTQNKPIDQYSGFITKAIIMTTFALVPYIAALFICPQFEEIFENFGTNSTLPTLTRLIMNNYKWLPLLWGFALIPCILLLAKGGFSPKTRHIFFKIITINLIFSILFIVVAVIAMYLPVFHVSTVV
;
A
#
# COMPACT_ATOMS: atom_id res chain seq x y z
N MET A 1 -39.45 43.68 -30.67
CA MET A 1 -38.81 42.45 -30.15
C MET A 1 -39.23 41.33 -31.08
N SER A 2 -38.35 40.86 -31.95
CA SER A 2 -38.69 39.77 -32.89
C SER A 2 -38.54 38.44 -32.16
N ASP A 3 -39.66 37.76 -31.91
CA ASP A 3 -39.66 36.39 -31.42
C ASP A 3 -39.05 35.50 -32.51
N ASN A 4 -37.85 35.00 -32.25
CA ASN A 4 -37.16 34.10 -33.16
C ASN A 4 -37.88 32.74 -33.14
N PRO A 5 -38.55 32.32 -34.23
CA PRO A 5 -39.33 31.09 -34.27
C PRO A 5 -38.46 29.82 -34.23
N TYR A 6 -37.13 29.96 -34.26
CA TYR A 6 -36.16 28.87 -34.19
C TYR A 6 -35.41 28.81 -32.85
N ALA A 7 -35.92 29.45 -31.80
CA ALA A 7 -35.36 29.28 -30.46
C ALA A 7 -35.44 27.80 -30.05
N GLN A 8 -34.28 27.17 -29.88
CA GLN A 8 -34.20 25.77 -29.46
C GLN A 8 -34.81 25.63 -28.05
N PRO A 9 -35.64 24.61 -27.76
CA PRO A 9 -36.12 24.39 -26.42
C PRO A 9 -34.91 24.13 -25.50
N GLU A 10 -34.82 24.85 -24.38
CA GLU A 10 -33.79 24.58 -23.37
C GLU A 10 -33.89 23.10 -22.96
N SER A 11 -32.87 22.31 -23.31
CA SER A 11 -32.86 20.90 -22.99
C SER A 11 -32.85 20.74 -21.48
N SER A 12 -33.91 20.15 -20.92
CA SER A 12 -34.05 19.85 -19.49
C SER A 12 -33.00 18.88 -18.95
N ILE A 13 -32.21 18.27 -19.84
CA ILE A 13 -30.94 17.64 -19.50
C ILE A 13 -29.89 18.74 -19.39
N GLN A 14 -29.99 19.56 -18.33
CA GLN A 14 -28.80 20.17 -17.79
C GLN A 14 -27.92 19.02 -17.34
N THR A 15 -26.91 18.69 -18.14
CA THR A 15 -25.84 17.78 -17.75
C THR A 15 -25.28 18.34 -16.45
N GLN A 16 -25.69 17.76 -15.32
CA GLN A 16 -25.23 18.16 -14.00
C GLN A 16 -23.75 17.76 -13.95
N ASN A 17 -22.91 18.65 -14.47
CA ASN A 17 -21.47 18.54 -14.52
C ASN A 17 -20.98 18.79 -13.10
N LYS A 18 -21.17 17.78 -12.23
CA LYS A 18 -20.55 17.75 -10.92
C LYS A 18 -19.04 17.77 -11.21
N PRO A 19 -18.27 18.76 -10.74
CA PRO A 19 -16.90 18.95 -11.19
C PRO A 19 -16.09 17.69 -10.88
N ILE A 20 -15.73 16.97 -11.95
CA ILE A 20 -14.92 15.75 -11.94
C ILE A 20 -13.57 16.01 -11.23
N ASP A 21 -13.14 17.27 -11.20
CA ASP A 21 -11.87 17.73 -10.61
C ASP A 21 -11.75 17.51 -9.09
N GLN A 22 -12.84 17.52 -8.32
CA GLN A 22 -12.74 17.43 -6.86
C GLN A 22 -12.53 15.99 -6.36
N TYR A 23 -13.01 14.99 -7.11
CA TYR A 23 -12.76 13.57 -6.81
C TYR A 23 -11.43 13.09 -7.41
N SER A 24 -10.95 13.70 -8.50
CA SER A 24 -9.69 13.31 -9.16
C SER A 24 -8.50 13.45 -8.19
N GLY A 25 -8.34 14.61 -7.55
CA GLY A 25 -7.23 14.85 -6.63
C GLY A 25 -7.26 13.98 -5.37
N PHE A 26 -8.44 13.51 -4.96
CA PHE A 26 -8.57 12.55 -3.86
C PHE A 26 -8.06 11.16 -4.27
N ILE A 27 -8.56 10.66 -5.40
CA ILE A 27 -8.27 9.33 -5.90
C ILE A 27 -6.79 9.23 -6.30
N THR A 28 -6.24 10.25 -6.96
CA THR A 28 -4.82 10.29 -7.33
C THR A 28 -3.91 10.19 -6.09
N LYS A 29 -4.18 10.95 -5.03
CA LYS A 29 -3.39 10.87 -3.79
C LYS A 29 -3.48 9.49 -3.13
N ALA A 30 -4.69 8.91 -3.09
CA ALA A 30 -4.90 7.58 -2.53
C ALA A 30 -4.15 6.49 -3.31
N ILE A 31 -4.21 6.53 -4.64
CA ILE A 31 -3.47 5.62 -5.52
C ILE A 31 -1.98 5.75 -5.26
N ILE A 32 -1.43 6.96 -5.28
CA ILE A 32 0.00 7.21 -5.03
C ILE A 32 0.42 6.61 -3.68
N MET A 33 -0.27 6.94 -2.58
CA MET A 33 0.07 6.42 -1.25
C MET A 33 0.02 4.89 -1.20
N THR A 34 -0.98 4.30 -1.84
CA THR A 34 -1.17 2.84 -1.88
C THR A 34 -0.04 2.17 -2.68
N THR A 35 0.33 2.74 -3.82
CA THR A 35 1.45 2.26 -4.64
C THR A 35 2.77 2.34 -3.87
N PHE A 36 3.05 3.47 -3.19
CA PHE A 36 4.25 3.60 -2.37
C PHE A 36 4.27 2.60 -1.21
N ALA A 37 3.12 2.35 -0.58
CA ALA A 37 3.01 1.35 0.48
C ALA A 37 3.25 -0.09 -0.03
N LEU A 38 3.01 -0.36 -1.32
CA LEU A 38 3.21 -1.68 -1.92
C LEU A 38 4.69 -1.99 -2.21
N VAL A 39 5.50 -0.98 -2.55
CA VAL A 39 6.90 -1.14 -2.96
C VAL A 39 7.71 -2.01 -2.00
N PRO A 40 7.63 -1.85 -0.67
CA PRO A 40 8.37 -2.68 0.29
C PRO A 40 8.02 -4.15 0.28
N TYR A 41 6.75 -4.48 0.08
CA TYR A 41 6.27 -5.86 0.04
C TYR A 41 6.80 -6.57 -1.20
N ILE A 42 6.80 -5.88 -2.34
CA ILE A 42 7.36 -6.40 -3.58
C ILE A 42 8.87 -6.51 -3.45
N ALA A 43 9.54 -5.49 -2.93
CA ALA A 43 10.99 -5.51 -2.71
C ALA A 43 11.41 -6.71 -1.86
N ALA A 44 10.67 -7.01 -0.77
CA ALA A 44 10.94 -8.17 0.07
C ALA A 44 10.88 -9.50 -0.71
N LEU A 45 9.97 -9.66 -1.69
CA LEU A 45 9.91 -10.87 -2.52
C LEU A 45 11.17 -11.12 -3.34
N PHE A 46 11.84 -10.06 -3.79
CA PHE A 46 13.07 -10.16 -4.59
C PHE A 46 14.34 -10.15 -3.75
N ILE A 47 14.32 -9.40 -2.66
CA ILE A 47 15.47 -9.19 -1.79
C ILE A 47 15.66 -10.37 -0.83
N CYS A 48 14.60 -10.87 -0.19
CA CYS A 48 14.72 -11.95 0.79
C CYS A 48 15.40 -13.22 0.22
N PRO A 49 15.07 -13.71 -1.00
CA PRO A 49 15.76 -14.87 -1.58
C PRO A 49 17.27 -14.66 -1.76
N GLN A 50 17.70 -13.45 -2.11
CA GLN A 50 19.13 -13.14 -2.28
C GLN A 50 19.87 -13.20 -0.93
N PHE A 51 19.21 -12.73 0.14
CA PHE A 51 19.75 -12.85 1.49
C PHE A 51 19.74 -14.30 2.01
N GLU A 52 18.77 -15.12 1.62
CA GLU A 52 18.72 -16.54 1.95
C GLU A 52 19.98 -17.27 1.50
N GLU A 53 20.37 -17.09 0.23
CA GLU A 53 21.58 -17.69 -0.35
C GLU A 53 22.84 -17.25 0.39
N ILE A 54 22.91 -15.98 0.79
CA ILE A 54 24.03 -15.45 1.60
C ILE A 54 24.05 -16.12 2.98
N PHE A 55 22.89 -16.29 3.62
CA PHE A 55 22.77 -16.88 4.95
C PHE A 55 23.02 -18.39 4.98
N GLU A 56 22.70 -19.11 3.90
CA GLU A 56 23.06 -20.54 3.77
C GLU A 56 24.58 -20.76 3.82
N ASN A 57 25.34 -19.84 3.22
CA ASN A 57 26.81 -19.87 3.23
C ASN A 57 27.42 -19.56 4.61
N PHE A 58 26.68 -18.92 5.54
CA PHE A 58 27.13 -18.65 6.90
C PHE A 58 27.05 -19.85 7.86
N GLY A 59 26.66 -21.03 7.37
CA GLY A 59 26.68 -22.25 8.16
C GLY A 59 25.43 -22.39 9.02
N THR A 60 24.39 -22.92 8.40
CA THR A 60 23.17 -23.51 9.01
C THR A 60 22.15 -22.52 9.58
N ASN A 61 20.92 -22.63 9.08
CA ASN A 61 19.66 -22.02 9.54
C ASN A 61 19.36 -22.05 11.06
N SER A 62 20.22 -22.67 11.87
CA SER A 62 20.18 -22.73 13.34
C SER A 62 20.89 -21.56 14.04
N THR A 63 21.80 -20.84 13.37
CA THR A 63 22.49 -19.66 13.94
C THR A 63 21.83 -18.33 13.56
N LEU A 64 20.82 -18.36 12.70
CA LEU A 64 20.09 -17.14 12.33
C LEU A 64 19.29 -16.61 13.52
N PRO A 65 19.38 -15.30 13.81
CA PRO A 65 18.50 -14.65 14.76
C PRO A 65 17.02 -14.93 14.48
N THR A 66 16.24 -15.11 15.54
CA THR A 66 14.81 -15.45 15.46
C THR A 66 14.03 -14.47 14.59
N LEU A 67 14.38 -13.18 14.64
CA LEU A 67 13.75 -12.15 13.82
C LEU A 67 13.99 -12.37 12.32
N THR A 68 15.23 -12.67 11.93
CA THR A 68 15.62 -12.95 10.54
C THR A 68 14.87 -14.19 10.03
N ARG A 69 14.86 -15.26 10.82
CA ARG A 69 14.16 -16.51 10.47
C ARG A 69 12.66 -16.29 10.31
N LEU A 70 12.04 -15.46 11.14
CA LEU A 70 10.61 -15.14 11.06
C LEU A 70 10.28 -14.42 9.75
N ILE A 71 11.12 -13.45 9.34
CA ILE A 71 10.91 -12.74 8.07
C ILE A 71 11.15 -13.66 6.88
N MET A 72 12.22 -14.45 6.91
CA MET A 72 12.56 -15.41 5.85
C MET A 72 11.51 -16.51 5.68
N ASN A 73 10.81 -16.92 6.73
CA ASN A 73 9.74 -17.91 6.59
C ASN A 73 8.43 -17.30 6.06
N ASN A 74 8.19 -16.00 6.29
CA ASN A 74 6.89 -15.37 6.05
C ASN A 74 6.88 -14.37 4.88
N TYR A 75 8.03 -14.03 4.28
CA TYR A 75 8.10 -12.93 3.29
C TYR A 75 7.16 -13.11 2.09
N LYS A 76 6.94 -14.35 1.66
CA LYS A 76 6.03 -14.70 0.55
C LYS A 76 4.57 -14.33 0.82
N TRP A 77 4.17 -14.29 2.10
CA TRP A 77 2.80 -13.99 2.54
C TRP A 77 2.58 -12.50 2.85
N LEU A 78 3.65 -11.71 2.93
CA LEU A 78 3.54 -10.28 3.24
C LEU A 78 2.74 -9.46 2.21
N PRO A 79 2.84 -9.71 0.88
CA PRO A 79 1.98 -9.01 -0.09
C PRO A 79 0.49 -9.31 0.11
N LEU A 80 0.15 -10.51 0.58
CA LEU A 80 -1.23 -10.86 0.90
C LEU A 80 -1.74 -10.05 2.09
N LEU A 81 -0.91 -9.85 3.13
CA LEU A 81 -1.26 -8.99 4.27
C LEU A 81 -1.55 -7.54 3.84
N TRP A 82 -0.77 -7.01 2.88
CA TRP A 82 -1.07 -5.72 2.27
C TRP A 82 -2.44 -5.72 1.56
N GLY A 83 -2.73 -6.77 0.78
CA GLY A 83 -4.03 -6.94 0.12
C GLY A 83 -5.20 -7.00 1.11
N PHE A 84 -5.04 -7.71 2.23
CA PHE A 84 -6.05 -7.77 3.30
C PHE A 84 -6.34 -6.38 3.91
N ALA A 85 -5.31 -5.54 4.05
CA ALA A 85 -5.49 -4.18 4.57
C ALA A 85 -6.30 -3.26 3.64
N LEU A 86 -6.43 -3.60 2.35
CA LEU A 86 -7.25 -2.86 1.39
C LEU A 86 -8.73 -3.27 1.37
N ILE A 87 -9.09 -4.43 1.93
CA ILE A 87 -10.48 -4.89 2.03
C ILE A 87 -11.44 -3.83 2.61
N PRO A 88 -11.14 -3.17 3.74
CA PRO A 88 -12.03 -2.12 4.26
C PRO A 88 -12.16 -0.93 3.31
N CYS A 89 -11.12 -0.62 2.52
CA CYS A 89 -11.19 0.42 1.50
C CYS A 89 -12.16 0.03 0.38
N ILE A 90 -12.08 -1.21 -0.12
CA ILE A 90 -12.97 -1.74 -1.16
C ILE A 90 -14.42 -1.81 -0.67
N LEU A 91 -14.65 -2.27 0.56
CA LEU A 91 -15.99 -2.34 1.16
C LEU A 91 -16.61 -0.94 1.33
N LEU A 92 -15.82 0.06 1.72
CA LEU A 92 -16.28 1.44 1.84
C LEU A 92 -16.64 2.04 0.46
N LEU A 93 -15.88 1.71 -0.58
CA LEU A 93 -16.18 2.12 -1.96
C LEU A 93 -17.47 1.45 -2.48
N ALA A 94 -17.63 0.14 -2.25
CA ALA A 94 -18.79 -0.63 -2.70
C ALA A 94 -20.11 -0.14 -2.08
N LYS A 95 -20.08 0.39 -0.85
CA LYS A 95 -21.25 0.95 -0.16
C LYS A 95 -21.76 2.27 -0.76
N GLY A 96 -21.10 2.86 -1.76
CA GLY A 96 -21.57 4.06 -2.49
C GLY A 96 -21.65 5.36 -1.68
N GLY A 97 -21.45 5.31 -0.36
CA GLY A 97 -21.55 6.44 0.55
C GLY A 97 -20.25 7.25 0.62
N PHE A 98 -19.95 8.04 -0.43
CA PHE A 98 -18.87 9.04 -0.41
C PHE A 98 -19.24 10.27 0.43
N SER A 99 -19.52 10.04 1.72
CA SER A 99 -19.65 11.10 2.71
C SER A 99 -18.27 11.69 3.05
N PRO A 100 -18.15 13.00 3.36
CA PRO A 100 -16.88 13.59 3.81
C PRO A 100 -16.28 12.84 5.01
N LYS A 101 -17.11 12.27 5.90
CA LYS A 101 -16.65 11.45 7.04
C LYS A 101 -15.98 10.14 6.58
N THR A 102 -16.57 9.46 5.59
CA THR A 102 -16.03 8.23 4.99
C THR A 102 -14.66 8.49 4.35
N ARG A 103 -14.49 9.65 3.71
CA ARG A 103 -13.23 10.06 3.07
C ARG A 103 -12.07 10.15 4.07
N HIS A 104 -12.31 10.67 5.27
CA HIS A 104 -11.30 10.74 6.33
C HIS A 104 -10.92 9.35 6.86
N ILE A 105 -11.90 8.46 7.03
CA ILE A 105 -11.65 7.07 7.45
C ILE A 105 -10.79 6.34 6.41
N PHE A 106 -11.12 6.50 5.13
CA PHE A 106 -10.37 5.92 4.02
C PHE A 106 -8.90 6.37 4.02
N PHE A 107 -8.63 7.68 4.16
CA PHE A 107 -7.25 8.17 4.26
C PHE A 107 -6.54 7.67 5.51
N LYS A 108 -7.22 7.57 6.66
CA LYS A 108 -6.61 7.03 7.87
C LYS A 108 -6.16 5.59 7.65
N ILE A 109 -6.99 4.75 7.02
CA ILE A 109 -6.63 3.36 6.72
C ILE A 109 -5.39 3.30 5.82
N ILE A 110 -5.39 4.05 4.71
CA ILE A 110 -4.23 4.09 3.79
C ILE A 110 -2.97 4.62 4.49
N THR A 111 -3.11 5.66 5.31
CA THR A 111 -1.98 6.25 6.04
C THR A 111 -1.41 5.25 7.06
N ILE A 112 -2.28 4.53 7.79
CA ILE A 112 -1.86 3.48 8.71
C ILE A 112 -1.12 2.36 7.96
N ASN A 113 -1.65 1.95 6.80
CA ASN A 113 -0.99 0.94 5.96
C ASN A 113 0.40 1.41 5.48
N LEU A 114 0.52 2.67 5.07
CA LEU A 114 1.80 3.28 4.67
C LEU A 114 2.79 3.29 5.84
N ILE A 115 2.38 3.69 7.04
CA ILE A 115 3.22 3.68 8.24
C ILE A 115 3.68 2.26 8.56
N PHE A 116 2.77 1.28 8.48
CA PHE A 116 3.10 -0.12 8.71
C PHE A 116 4.10 -0.66 7.67
N SER A 117 3.96 -0.25 6.41
CA SER A 117 4.90 -0.58 5.34
C SER A 117 6.29 0.01 5.57
N ILE A 118 6.38 1.27 6.00
CA ILE A 118 7.66 1.91 6.37
C ILE A 118 8.30 1.19 7.56
N LEU A 119 7.51 0.91 8.61
CA LEU A 119 7.99 0.16 9.77
C LEU A 119 8.48 -1.23 9.38
N PHE A 120 7.77 -1.90 8.48
CA PHE A 120 8.16 -3.19 7.94
C PHE A 120 9.53 -3.14 7.25
N ILE A 121 9.82 -2.11 6.43
CA ILE A 121 11.16 -1.95 5.84
C ILE A 121 12.22 -1.83 6.92
N VAL A 122 12.00 -0.97 7.91
CA VAL A 122 12.99 -0.74 8.98
C VAL A 122 13.29 -2.04 9.72
N VAL A 123 12.24 -2.80 10.08
CA VAL A 123 12.38 -4.10 10.73
C VAL A 123 13.08 -5.10 9.81
N ALA A 124 12.73 -5.14 8.53
CA ALA A 124 13.35 -6.04 7.56
C ALA A 124 14.84 -5.74 7.38
N VAL A 125 15.23 -4.46 7.25
CA VAL A 125 16.64 -4.05 7.17
C VAL A 125 17.39 -4.47 8.43
N ILE A 126 16.86 -4.16 9.62
CA ILE A 126 17.49 -4.57 10.89
C ILE A 126 17.67 -6.09 10.95
N ALA A 127 16.62 -6.84 10.58
CA ALA A 127 16.66 -8.30 10.60
C ALA A 127 17.66 -8.89 9.61
N MET A 128 17.88 -8.27 8.45
CA MET A 128 18.89 -8.71 7.48
C MET A 128 20.32 -8.37 7.91
N TYR A 129 20.50 -7.30 8.70
CA TYR A 129 21.81 -6.91 9.24
C TYR A 129 22.17 -7.66 10.53
N LEU A 130 21.20 -8.17 11.29
CA LEU A 130 21.42 -8.88 12.55
C LEU A 130 22.38 -10.09 12.43
N PRO A 131 22.25 -10.96 11.41
CA PRO A 131 23.19 -12.06 11.18
C PRO A 131 24.64 -11.60 11.00
N VAL A 132 24.88 -10.46 10.35
CA VAL A 132 26.23 -9.92 10.12
C VAL A 132 26.93 -9.62 11.44
N PHE A 133 26.21 -9.00 12.38
CA PHE A 133 26.74 -8.74 13.72
C PHE A 133 26.97 -10.03 14.51
N HIS A 134 26.07 -11.01 14.37
CA HIS A 134 26.22 -12.29 15.05
C HIS A 134 27.50 -13.02 14.60
N VAL A 135 27.75 -13.10 13.29
CA VAL A 135 28.96 -13.72 12.73
C VAL A 135 30.24 -13.00 13.18
N SER A 136 30.21 -11.67 13.34
CA SER A 136 31.39 -10.90 13.78
C SER A 136 31.84 -11.14 15.23
N THR A 137 30.98 -11.72 16.07
CA THR A 137 31.27 -11.98 17.49
C THR A 137 31.83 -13.37 17.79
N VAL A 138 31.81 -14.27 16.80
CA VAL A 138 32.28 -15.67 16.91
C VAL A 138 33.61 -15.93 16.20
N VAL A 139 34.24 -14.88 15.64
CA VAL A 139 35.61 -14.88 15.11
C VAL A 139 36.54 -14.22 16.12
#